data_AF-A0A2I0UQC4-F1
#
_entry.id   AF-A0A2I0UQC4-F1
#
_cell.length_a   1.000
_cell.length_b   1.000
_cell.length_c   1.000
_cell.angle_alpha   90.00
_cell.angle_beta   90.00
_cell.angle_gamma   90.00
#
_symmetry.space_group_name_H-M   'P 1'
#
loop_
_entity.id
_entity.type
_entity.pdbx_description
1 polymer ?
#
loop_
_entity_poly.entity_id
_entity_poly.type
_entity_poly.pdbx_seq_one_letter_code
_entity_poly.pdbx_strand_id
1 'polypeptide(L)'
;MTSLFDIVNKIHQMTNSGKLGSTVKQSSLVTSSAGIAKTAQEKPFDAMNNIVANLLLNLTRLDQMFSDAFSRDHQLIQADPKHSLYLACALLVRGNVQVSDLRRNIERLKPSLHFVSWNQEGWKTGLCSVPPVGHSHSLLALANNTCIKPTFIELKDKFMKLYKKKVQLLPL
;
A
#
# COMPACT_ATOMS: atom_id res chain seq x y z
N MET A 1 -3.49 17.56 -22.94
CA MET A 1 -2.07 17.78 -22.56
C MET A 1 -1.89 18.82 -21.45
N THR A 2 -2.95 19.50 -21.00
CA THR A 2 -2.90 20.59 -20.01
C THR A 2 -2.98 20.13 -18.54
N SER A 3 -3.67 19.02 -18.24
CA SER A 3 -3.91 18.60 -16.85
C SER A 3 -2.64 18.15 -16.08
N LEU A 4 -1.65 17.59 -16.76
CA LEU A 4 -0.41 17.14 -16.12
C LEU A 4 0.47 18.33 -15.70
N PHE A 5 0.46 19.39 -16.51
CA PHE A 5 1.18 20.63 -16.24
C PHE A 5 0.58 21.37 -15.02
N ASP A 6 -0.76 21.35 -14.90
CA ASP A 6 -1.47 21.92 -13.76
C ASP A 6 -1.18 21.17 -12.45
N ILE A 7 -1.06 19.83 -12.50
CA ILE A 7 -0.72 19.01 -11.34
C ILE A 7 0.71 19.30 -10.87
N VAL A 8 1.67 19.40 -11.80
CA VAL A 8 3.08 19.68 -11.47
C VAL A 8 3.23 21.07 -10.85
N ASN A 9 2.57 22.09 -11.41
CA ASN A 9 2.60 23.45 -10.86
C ASN A 9 1.96 23.54 -9.46
N LYS A 10 0.89 22.78 -9.23
CA LYS A 10 0.20 22.75 -7.93
C LYS A 10 1.04 22.08 -6.84
N ILE A 11 1.82 21.05 -7.20
CA ILE A 11 2.79 20.42 -6.29
C ILE A 11 3.91 21.39 -5.93
N HIS A 12 4.45 22.12 -6.93
CA HIS A 12 5.53 23.08 -6.71
C HIS A 12 5.11 24.27 -5.81
N GLN A 13 3.85 24.71 -5.86
CA GLN A 13 3.32 25.75 -4.98
C GLN A 13 3.14 25.27 -3.53
N MET A 14 2.78 24.01 -3.34
CA MET A 14 2.63 23.42 -1.99
C MET A 14 3.96 23.17 -1.29
N THR A 15 5.05 22.90 -2.04
CA THR A 15 6.39 22.69 -1.47
C THR A 15 7.03 23.96 -0.89
N ASN A 16 6.66 25.15 -1.40
CA ASN A 16 7.31 26.42 -1.01
C ASN A 16 6.57 27.20 0.08
N SER A 17 5.42 26.72 0.56
CA SER A 17 4.54 27.47 1.48
C SER A 17 4.51 26.92 2.92
N GLY A 18 5.24 25.84 3.23
CA GLY A 18 5.23 25.19 4.55
C GLY A 18 6.22 25.80 5.54
N LYS A 19 5.81 26.87 6.23
CA LYS A 19 6.50 27.51 7.36
C LYS A 19 6.74 26.56 8.55
N LEU A 20 7.84 26.82 9.26
CA LEU A 20 8.36 26.16 10.47
C LEU A 20 7.51 26.45 11.74
N GLY A 21 7.32 25.44 12.61
CA GLY A 21 6.73 25.53 13.96
C GLY A 21 5.42 24.71 14.08
N SER A 22 5.18 23.83 15.06
CA SER A 22 5.47 23.88 16.50
C SER A 22 5.59 22.49 17.13
N THR A 23 6.47 22.36 18.13
CA THR A 23 6.60 21.25 19.07
C THR A 23 5.25 20.90 19.73
N VAL A 24 4.78 19.66 19.55
CA VAL A 24 3.65 19.10 20.31
C VAL A 24 4.19 18.05 21.27
N LYS A 25 4.12 18.37 22.57
CA LYS A 25 4.34 17.44 23.70
C LYS A 25 3.23 16.38 23.69
N GLN A 26 3.61 15.10 23.68
CA GLN A 26 2.70 14.00 24.01
C GLN A 26 2.33 14.07 25.50
N SER A 27 1.05 14.30 25.78
CA SER A 27 0.45 14.14 27.11
C SER A 27 0.17 12.66 27.37
N SER A 28 0.98 12.05 28.22
CA SER A 28 0.75 10.72 28.79
C SER A 28 -0.44 10.76 29.76
N LEU A 29 -1.38 9.83 29.57
CA LEU A 29 -2.44 9.54 30.54
C LEU A 29 -1.78 8.92 31.79
N VAL A 30 -2.00 9.55 32.93
CA VAL A 30 -1.53 9.14 34.25
C VAL A 30 -2.45 8.07 34.84
N THR A 31 -1.89 6.91 35.17
CA THR A 31 -2.42 6.06 36.24
C THR A 31 -1.28 5.73 37.20
N SER A 32 -1.52 6.06 38.46
CA SER A 32 -0.65 6.04 39.62
C SER A 32 -0.23 4.64 40.07
N SER A 33 1.07 4.42 40.20
CA SER A 33 1.66 3.72 41.35
C SER A 33 3.12 4.12 41.49
N ALA A 34 3.50 4.48 42.71
CA ALA A 34 4.84 4.93 43.06
C ALA A 34 5.86 3.82 42.82
N GLY A 35 6.77 4.04 41.87
CA GLY A 35 7.97 3.25 41.66
C GLY A 35 9.10 4.18 41.26
N ILE A 36 10.14 4.26 42.07
CA ILE A 36 11.39 4.98 41.78
C ILE A 36 11.88 4.50 40.41
N ALA A 37 11.82 5.38 39.40
CA ALA A 37 12.36 5.12 38.07
C ALA A 37 13.89 5.09 38.18
N LYS A 38 14.44 3.91 38.46
CA LYS A 38 15.81 3.60 38.05
C LYS A 38 15.79 3.67 36.53
N THR A 39 16.42 4.70 35.96
CA THR A 39 16.91 4.63 34.57
C THR A 39 17.85 3.43 34.51
N ALA A 40 17.29 2.27 34.15
CA ALA A 40 18.07 1.09 33.87
C ALA A 40 18.98 1.47 32.71
N GLN A 41 20.28 1.60 32.99
CA GLN A 41 21.29 1.70 31.97
C GLN A 41 21.15 0.41 31.15
N GLU A 42 20.56 0.52 29.97
CA GLU A 42 20.26 -0.64 29.11
C GLU A 42 21.58 -1.38 28.88
N LYS A 43 21.65 -2.67 29.22
CA LYS A 43 22.92 -3.40 29.09
C LYS A 43 23.30 -3.38 27.61
N PRO A 44 24.60 -3.27 27.27
CA PRO A 44 25.02 -3.14 25.87
C PRO A 44 24.46 -4.23 24.95
N PHE A 45 24.30 -5.45 25.49
CA PHE A 45 23.74 -6.58 24.77
C PHE A 45 22.22 -6.44 24.52
N ASP A 46 21.48 -5.88 25.47
CA ASP A 46 20.03 -5.63 25.34
C ASP A 46 19.77 -4.57 24.26
N ALA A 47 20.58 -3.50 24.25
CA ALA A 47 20.52 -2.48 23.20
C ALA A 47 20.80 -3.07 21.81
N MET A 48 21.81 -3.94 21.68
CA MET A 48 22.10 -4.65 20.42
C MET A 48 20.92 -5.53 19.99
N ASN A 49 20.34 -6.30 20.91
CA ASN A 49 19.20 -7.16 20.62
C ASN A 49 17.98 -6.35 20.17
N ASN A 50 17.74 -5.20 20.77
CA ASN A 50 16.65 -4.30 20.37
C ASN A 50 16.88 -3.74 18.95
N ILE A 51 18.12 -3.41 18.59
CA ILE A 51 18.46 -3.00 17.22
C ILE A 51 18.18 -4.14 16.23
N VAL A 52 18.67 -5.35 16.52
CA VAL A 52 18.44 -6.52 15.66
C VAL A 52 16.95 -6.82 15.53
N ALA A 53 16.20 -6.79 16.64
CA ALA A 53 14.76 -7.00 16.64
C ALA A 53 14.04 -5.97 15.77
N ASN A 54 14.39 -4.68 15.87
CA ASN A 54 13.78 -3.64 15.04
C ASN A 54 14.11 -3.81 13.55
N LEU A 55 15.33 -4.22 13.21
CA LEU A 55 15.71 -4.53 11.82
C LEU A 55 14.90 -5.71 11.27
N LEU A 56 14.77 -6.79 12.05
CA LEU A 56 13.98 -7.97 11.69
C LEU A 56 12.48 -7.65 11.56
N LEU A 57 11.95 -6.82 12.45
CA LEU A 57 10.55 -6.37 12.39
C LEU A 57 10.29 -5.51 11.15
N ASN A 58 11.19 -4.58 10.82
CA ASN A 58 11.03 -3.77 9.61
C ASN A 58 11.08 -4.61 8.34
N LEU A 59 11.99 -5.58 8.26
CA LEU A 59 12.09 -6.47 7.11
C LEU A 59 10.86 -7.38 6.97
N THR A 60 10.41 -7.97 8.08
CA THR A 60 9.20 -8.80 8.11
C THR A 60 7.96 -8.00 7.72
N ARG A 61 7.83 -6.76 8.22
CA ARG A 61 6.73 -5.86 7.85
C ARG A 61 6.75 -5.53 6.36
N LEU A 62 7.93 -5.25 5.80
CA LEU A 62 8.07 -5.01 4.36
C LEU A 62 7.59 -6.23 3.56
N ASP A 63 8.07 -7.43 3.88
CA ASP A 63 7.68 -8.66 3.19
C ASP A 63 6.15 -8.91 3.28
N GLN A 64 5.58 -8.71 4.48
CA GLN A 64 4.14 -8.88 4.70
C GLN A 64 3.32 -7.93 3.83
N MET A 65 3.77 -6.67 3.65
CA MET A 65 3.08 -5.72 2.78
C MET A 65 2.96 -6.19 1.33
N PHE A 66 3.95 -6.91 0.80
CA PHE A 66 3.87 -7.49 -0.54
C PHE A 66 2.77 -8.55 -0.64
N SER A 67 2.65 -9.42 0.37
CA SER A 67 1.56 -10.41 0.42
C SER A 67 0.20 -9.74 0.62
N ASP A 68 0.12 -8.76 1.52
CA ASP A 68 -1.12 -8.05 1.84
C ASP A 68 -1.67 -7.29 0.63
N ALA A 69 -0.82 -6.71 -0.21
CA ALA A 69 -1.23 -5.98 -1.42
C ALA A 69 -2.06 -6.82 -2.41
N PHE A 70 -1.96 -8.14 -2.36
CA PHE A 70 -2.73 -9.08 -3.18
C PHE A 70 -3.78 -9.87 -2.38
N SER A 71 -3.97 -9.54 -1.11
CA SER A 71 -5.06 -10.08 -0.30
C SER A 71 -6.38 -9.38 -0.63
N ARG A 72 -7.49 -10.09 -0.41
CA ARG A 72 -8.85 -9.57 -0.63
C ARG A 72 -9.14 -8.31 0.19
N ASP A 73 -8.62 -8.24 1.41
CA ASP A 73 -8.91 -7.16 2.37
C ASP A 73 -8.26 -5.83 1.98
N HIS A 74 -7.27 -5.87 1.08
CA HIS A 74 -6.53 -4.70 0.60
C HIS A 74 -6.88 -4.35 -0.86
N GLN A 75 -7.99 -4.87 -1.39
CA GLN A 75 -8.48 -4.49 -2.72
C GLN A 75 -9.48 -3.33 -2.63
N LEU A 76 -9.38 -2.39 -3.58
CA LEU A 76 -10.32 -1.26 -3.70
C LEU A 76 -11.70 -1.67 -4.25
N ILE A 77 -11.76 -2.81 -4.92
CA ILE A 77 -12.98 -3.38 -5.47
C ILE A 77 -13.33 -4.65 -4.71
N GLN A 78 -14.63 -4.92 -4.58
CA GLN A 78 -15.12 -6.18 -4.03
C GLN A 78 -14.92 -7.32 -5.05
N ALA A 79 -13.66 -7.70 -5.25
CA ALA A 79 -13.24 -8.79 -6.11
C ALA A 79 -12.09 -9.55 -5.41
N ASP A 80 -12.13 -10.88 -5.47
CA ASP A 80 -11.05 -11.72 -4.94
C ASP A 80 -10.04 -12.02 -6.05
N PRO A 81 -8.81 -11.50 -5.96
CA PRO A 81 -7.82 -11.67 -7.00
C PRO A 81 -7.14 -13.05 -6.99
N LYS A 82 -7.32 -13.88 -5.94
CA LYS A 82 -6.62 -15.17 -5.77
C LYS A 82 -6.91 -16.20 -6.87
N HIS A 83 -8.11 -16.15 -7.46
CA HIS A 83 -8.53 -17.08 -8.52
C HIS A 83 -8.56 -16.40 -9.90
N SER A 84 -7.87 -15.26 -10.04
CA SER A 84 -7.82 -14.51 -11.29
C SER A 84 -6.52 -14.73 -12.05
N LEU A 85 -6.59 -14.52 -13.36
CA LEU A 85 -5.41 -14.49 -14.22
C LEU A 85 -4.91 -13.05 -14.32
N TYR A 86 -3.62 -12.86 -14.10
CA TYR A 86 -2.93 -11.59 -14.18
C TYR A 86 -2.41 -11.36 -15.60
N LEU A 87 -2.72 -10.18 -16.15
CA LEU A 87 -2.20 -9.71 -17.43
C LEU A 87 -0.91 -8.92 -17.21
N ALA A 88 -0.92 -8.05 -16.19
CA ALA A 88 0.23 -7.27 -15.75
C ALA A 88 0.03 -6.80 -14.31
N CYS A 89 1.12 -6.52 -13.60
CA CYS A 89 1.11 -5.92 -12.28
C CYS A 89 2.23 -4.88 -12.16
N ALA A 90 1.92 -3.71 -11.60
CA ALA A 90 2.91 -2.70 -11.24
C ALA A 90 2.97 -2.54 -9.71
N LEU A 91 4.18 -2.62 -9.15
CA LEU A 91 4.46 -2.39 -7.73
C LEU A 91 5.20 -1.07 -7.56
N LEU A 92 4.59 -0.11 -6.85
CA LEU A 92 5.19 1.17 -6.54
C LEU A 92 5.54 1.20 -5.06
N VAL A 93 6.83 1.03 -4.75
CA VAL A 93 7.36 1.02 -3.39
C VAL A 93 7.91 2.39 -3.03
N ARG A 94 7.62 2.86 -1.83
CA ARG A 94 8.19 4.08 -1.26
C ARG A 94 8.85 3.82 0.08
N GLY A 95 9.93 4.54 0.37
CA GLY A 95 10.71 4.45 1.61
C GLY A 95 12.12 3.92 1.37
N ASN A 96 12.87 3.70 2.46
CA ASN A 96 14.23 3.18 2.40
C ASN A 96 14.25 1.66 2.14
N VAL A 97 13.82 1.26 0.93
CA VAL A 97 13.74 -0.13 0.49
C VAL A 97 14.80 -0.39 -0.57
N GLN A 98 15.55 -1.47 -0.43
CA GLN A 98 16.56 -1.85 -1.41
C GLN A 98 15.92 -2.57 -2.60
N VAL A 99 16.54 -2.40 -3.78
CA VAL A 99 16.11 -3.11 -5.00
C VAL A 99 16.19 -4.64 -4.84
N SER A 100 17.14 -5.12 -4.04
CA SER A 100 17.26 -6.55 -3.69
C SER A 100 16.04 -7.07 -2.92
N ASP A 101 15.54 -6.33 -1.94
CA ASP A 101 14.37 -6.72 -1.16
C ASP A 101 13.10 -6.72 -2.03
N LEU A 102 12.98 -5.73 -2.92
CA LEU A 102 11.90 -5.67 -3.91
C LEU A 102 11.91 -6.91 -4.83
N ARG A 103 13.07 -7.24 -5.41
CA ARG A 103 13.20 -8.43 -6.28
C ARG A 103 12.91 -9.73 -5.52
N ARG A 104 13.44 -9.88 -4.30
CA ARG A 104 13.16 -11.04 -3.44
C ARG A 104 11.65 -11.20 -3.20
N ASN A 105 10.95 -10.10 -2.93
CA ASN A 105 9.51 -10.15 -2.69
C ASN A 105 8.68 -10.47 -3.94
N ILE A 106 9.08 -9.99 -5.12
CA ILE A 106 8.44 -10.38 -6.39
C ILE A 106 8.58 -11.88 -6.63
N GLU A 107 9.77 -12.44 -6.43
CA GLU A 107 9.99 -13.89 -6.56
C GLU A 107 9.13 -14.70 -5.56
N ARG A 108 8.91 -14.18 -4.35
CA ARG A 108 7.99 -14.80 -3.38
C ARG A 108 6.53 -14.73 -3.81
N LEU A 109 6.13 -13.71 -4.56
CA LEU A 109 4.76 -13.55 -5.06
C LEU A 109 4.46 -14.39 -6.30
N LYS A 110 5.47 -14.67 -7.15
CA LYS A 110 5.29 -15.41 -8.42
C LYS A 110 4.48 -16.70 -8.30
N PRO A 111 4.67 -17.59 -7.30
CA PRO A 111 3.87 -18.81 -7.18
C PRO A 111 2.39 -18.57 -6.87
N SER A 112 2.05 -17.42 -6.25
CA SER A 112 0.69 -17.10 -5.82
C SER A 112 -0.12 -16.31 -6.86
N LEU A 113 0.56 -15.68 -7.83
CA LEU A 113 -0.08 -14.87 -8.86
C LEU A 113 0.10 -15.55 -10.22
N HIS A 114 -0.99 -16.07 -10.77
CA HIS A 114 -0.95 -16.75 -12.06
C HIS A 114 -1.05 -15.77 -13.20
N PHE A 115 0.03 -15.62 -13.96
CA PHE A 115 0.05 -14.78 -15.15
C PHE A 115 -0.45 -15.53 -16.39
N VAL A 116 -0.97 -14.77 -17.35
CA VAL A 116 -1.37 -15.27 -18.66
C VAL A 116 -0.19 -15.90 -19.42
N SER A 117 -0.47 -16.95 -20.21
CA SER A 117 0.54 -17.78 -20.87
C SER A 117 1.54 -16.98 -21.71
N TRP A 118 1.08 -15.93 -22.40
CA TRP A 118 1.87 -15.08 -23.27
C TRP A 118 2.65 -13.96 -22.55
N ASN A 119 2.48 -13.80 -21.23
CA ASN A 119 3.19 -12.79 -20.45
C ASN A 119 3.44 -13.22 -19.00
N GLN A 120 4.40 -14.12 -18.79
CA GLN A 120 4.77 -14.63 -17.46
C GLN A 120 5.55 -13.63 -16.60
N GLU A 121 6.19 -12.63 -17.24
CA GLU A 121 6.99 -11.60 -16.57
C GLU A 121 6.29 -10.23 -16.62
N GLY A 122 4.96 -10.22 -16.48
CA GLY A 122 4.13 -9.02 -16.53
C GLY A 122 4.31 -8.06 -15.35
N TRP A 123 5.49 -8.03 -14.72
CA TRP A 123 5.82 -7.21 -13.57
C TRP A 123 6.41 -5.87 -14.02
N LYS A 124 5.96 -4.79 -13.38
CA LYS A 124 6.58 -3.48 -13.45
C LYS A 124 6.86 -3.00 -12.04
N THR A 125 7.97 -2.30 -11.84
CA THR A 125 8.32 -1.78 -10.52
C THR A 125 8.68 -0.31 -10.59
N GLY A 126 8.34 0.41 -9.53
CA GLY A 126 8.80 1.76 -9.26
C GLY A 126 9.27 1.85 -7.82
N LEU A 127 10.38 2.53 -7.58
CA LEU A 127 10.96 2.72 -6.26
C LEU A 127 11.18 4.21 -6.01
N CYS A 128 10.72 4.71 -4.87
CA CYS A 128 10.92 6.07 -4.42
C CYS A 128 11.55 6.06 -3.02
N SER A 129 12.71 6.68 -2.86
CA SER A 129 13.41 6.71 -1.56
C SER A 129 12.69 7.54 -0.48
N VAL A 130 11.75 8.41 -0.87
CA VAL A 130 11.01 9.27 0.05
C VAL A 130 9.72 8.58 0.52
N PRO A 131 9.61 8.20 1.81
CA PRO A 131 8.41 7.57 2.33
C PRO A 131 7.24 8.58 2.44
N PRO A 132 5.99 8.10 2.55
CA PRO A 132 4.86 8.95 2.92
C PRO A 132 5.00 9.50 4.34
N VAL A 133 4.32 10.62 4.62
CA VAL A 133 4.29 11.21 5.96
C VAL A 133 3.73 10.21 6.98
N GLY A 134 4.43 10.04 8.10
CA GLY A 134 4.02 9.15 9.19
C GLY A 134 4.27 7.66 8.98
N HIS A 135 4.92 7.26 7.88
CA HIS A 135 5.20 5.86 7.56
C HIS A 135 6.68 5.65 7.26
N SER A 136 7.24 4.48 7.58
CA SER A 136 8.63 4.15 7.20
C SER A 136 8.75 3.67 5.76
N HIS A 137 7.70 3.04 5.24
CA HIS A 137 7.58 2.58 3.86
C HIS A 137 6.09 2.44 3.47
N SER A 138 5.82 2.38 2.17
CA SER A 138 4.49 2.09 1.62
C SER A 138 4.59 1.32 0.31
N LEU A 139 3.57 0.55 -0.02
CA LEU A 139 3.46 -0.18 -1.28
C LEU A 139 2.09 0.09 -1.91
N LEU A 140 2.09 0.38 -3.21
CA LEU A 140 0.88 0.41 -4.04
C LEU A 140 1.03 -0.66 -5.12
N ALA A 141 0.06 -1.57 -5.20
CA ALA A 141 -0.05 -2.54 -6.29
C ALA A 141 -1.16 -2.10 -7.26
N LEU A 142 -0.81 -2.02 -8.54
CA LEU A 142 -1.75 -1.83 -9.64
C LEU A 142 -1.79 -3.14 -10.42
N ALA A 143 -2.91 -3.86 -10.37
CA ALA A 143 -3.07 -5.14 -11.04
C ALA A 143 -4.08 -5.02 -12.17
N ASN A 144 -3.65 -5.41 -13.38
CA ASN A 144 -4.56 -5.73 -14.48
C ASN A 144 -4.78 -7.24 -14.46
N ASN A 145 -5.95 -7.68 -14.02
CA ASN A 145 -6.31 -9.07 -13.89
C ASN A 145 -7.79 -9.30 -14.26
N THR A 146 -8.22 -10.55 -14.27
CA THR A 146 -9.59 -10.93 -14.65
C THR A 146 -10.59 -10.93 -13.49
N CYS A 147 -10.21 -10.49 -12.28
CA CYS A 147 -11.05 -10.61 -11.08
C CYS A 147 -12.29 -9.69 -11.11
N ILE A 148 -12.28 -8.64 -11.95
CA ILE A 148 -13.39 -7.68 -12.08
C ILE A 148 -14.65 -8.28 -12.74
N LYS A 149 -14.53 -9.41 -13.44
CA LYS A 149 -15.62 -10.01 -14.22
C LYS A 149 -16.93 -10.19 -13.43
N PRO A 150 -16.95 -10.78 -12.21
CA PRO A 150 -18.19 -10.96 -11.45
C PRO A 150 -18.84 -9.63 -11.07
N THR A 151 -18.03 -8.62 -10.70
CA THR A 151 -18.52 -7.27 -10.37
C THR A 151 -19.25 -6.64 -11.55
N PHE A 152 -18.71 -6.77 -12.77
CA PHE A 152 -19.37 -6.26 -13.98
C PHE A 152 -20.65 -7.02 -14.34
N ILE A 153 -20.69 -8.34 -14.10
CA ILE A 153 -21.92 -9.12 -14.28
C ILE A 153 -23.01 -8.63 -13.30
N GLU A 154 -22.66 -8.44 -12.03
CA GLU A 154 -23.59 -7.94 -11.01
C GLU A 154 -24.09 -6.53 -11.35
N LEU A 155 -23.19 -5.65 -11.79
CA LEU A 155 -23.52 -4.30 -12.23
C LEU A 155 -24.51 -4.33 -13.40
N LYS A 156 -24.25 -5.16 -14.42
CA LYS A 156 -25.14 -5.36 -15.56
C LYS A 156 -26.52 -5.86 -15.10
N ASP A 157 -26.58 -6.81 -14.19
CA ASP A 157 -27.86 -7.37 -13.72
C ASP A 157 -28.67 -6.34 -12.93
N LYS A 158 -28.02 -5.54 -12.08
CA LYS A 158 -28.65 -4.41 -11.39
C LYS A 158 -29.17 -3.37 -12.40
N PHE A 159 -28.35 -3.01 -13.39
CA PHE A 159 -28.74 -2.09 -14.45
C PHE A 159 -29.98 -2.60 -15.22
N MET A 160 -29.98 -3.87 -15.64
CA MET A 160 -31.11 -4.44 -16.40
C MET A 160 -32.40 -4.49 -15.58
N LYS A 161 -32.32 -4.69 -14.26
CA LYS A 161 -33.49 -4.60 -13.36
C LYS A 161 -34.07 -3.20 -13.33
N LEU A 162 -33.24 -2.17 -13.24
CA LEU A 162 -33.68 -0.77 -13.26
C LEU A 162 -34.23 -0.37 -14.63
N TYR A 163 -33.55 -0.77 -15.70
CA TYR A 163 -33.96 -0.50 -17.08
C TYR A 163 -35.34 -1.08 -17.39
N LYS A 164 -35.61 -2.34 -17.02
CA LYS A 164 -36.93 -2.98 -17.17
C LYS A 164 -38.04 -2.22 -16.45
N LYS A 165 -37.73 -1.60 -15.32
CA LYS A 165 -38.69 -0.83 -14.52
C LYS A 165 -38.85 0.62 -14.99
N LYS A 166 -38.13 1.06 -16.04
CA LYS A 166 -38.10 2.43 -16.58
C LYS A 166 -37.88 3.52 -15.51
N VAL A 167 -37.22 3.18 -14.39
CA VAL A 167 -37.14 4.05 -13.19
C VAL A 167 -36.39 5.36 -13.45
N GLN A 168 -35.64 5.45 -14.56
CA GLN A 168 -34.83 6.62 -14.93
C GLN A 168 -34.78 6.89 -16.45
N LEU A 169 -35.74 6.38 -17.23
CA LEU A 169 -35.89 6.85 -18.62
C LEU A 169 -36.70 8.15 -18.58
N LEU A 170 -36.00 9.28 -18.47
CA LEU A 170 -36.62 10.59 -18.73
C LEU A 170 -37.15 10.60 -20.17
N PRO A 171 -38.37 11.11 -20.41
CA PRO A 171 -38.85 11.32 -21.77
C PRO A 171 -37.90 12.33 -22.44
N LEU A 172 -37.27 11.90 -23.53
CA LEU A 172 -36.57 12.79 -24.47
C LEU A 172 -37.58 13.68 -25.20
#